data_AF-A0A401IV96-F1
#
_entry.id   AF-A0A401IV96-F1
#
_cell.length_a   1.000
_cell.length_b   1.000
_cell.length_c   1.000
_cell.angle_alpha   90.00
_cell.angle_beta   90.00
_cell.angle_gamma   90.00
#
_symmetry.space_group_name_H-M   'P 1'
#
loop_
_entity.id
_entity.type
_entity.pdbx_description
1 polymer ?
#
loop_
_entity_poly.entity_id
_entity_poly.type
_entity_poly.pdbx_seq_one_letter_code
_entity_poly.pdbx_strand_id
1 'polypeptide(L)'
;MLNLIDVTNSYAREIRQELRSSSVHYIKVYTLGNSVVVHKKKNEQHEIVISNKIRSVTKNEVDFVLDKLLGEKREQASVTNAGNLVEIEAQIN
;
A
#
# COMPACT_ATOMS: atom_id res chain seq x y z
N MET A 1 12.36 6.24 -13.87
CA MET A 1 11.06 5.60 -14.07
C MET A 1 10.66 4.90 -12.77
N LEU A 2 9.44 5.12 -12.28
CA LEU A 2 8.94 4.45 -11.08
C LEU A 2 8.45 3.04 -11.45
N ASN A 3 8.89 2.03 -10.70
CA ASN A 3 8.49 0.63 -10.89
C ASN A 3 8.01 0.06 -9.55
N LEU A 4 6.84 -0.61 -9.58
CA LEU A 4 6.29 -1.31 -8.44
C LEU A 4 6.63 -2.80 -8.57
N ILE A 5 7.49 -3.33 -7.70
CA ILE A 5 7.97 -4.71 -7.77
C ILE A 5 7.30 -5.52 -6.65
N ASP A 6 6.62 -6.60 -7.00
CA ASP A 6 6.00 -7.50 -6.03
C ASP A 6 7.09 -8.30 -5.29
N VAL A 7 7.19 -8.08 -3.98
CA VAL A 7 8.13 -8.76 -3.07
C VAL A 7 7.38 -9.48 -1.94
N THR A 8 6.09 -9.77 -2.14
CA THR A 8 5.19 -10.37 -1.13
C THR A 8 5.78 -11.63 -0.49
N ASN A 9 6.46 -12.46 -1.28
CA ASN A 9 7.08 -13.70 -0.80
C ASN A 9 8.16 -13.47 0.28
N SER A 10 8.86 -12.33 0.24
CA SER A 10 9.88 -11.97 1.24
C SER A 10 9.28 -11.67 2.62
N TYR A 11 7.96 -11.44 2.69
CA TYR A 11 7.22 -11.11 3.91
C TYR A 11 6.21 -12.21 4.31
N ALA A 12 6.40 -13.44 3.78
CA ALA A 12 5.41 -14.50 3.91
C ALA A 12 5.12 -14.91 5.38
N ARG A 13 6.08 -14.72 6.30
CA ARG A 13 5.86 -15.03 7.73
C ARG A 13 4.91 -14.03 8.37
N GLU A 14 5.17 -12.75 8.17
CA GLU A 14 4.41 -11.62 8.71
C GLU A 14 3.01 -11.60 8.12
N ILE A 15 2.90 -11.82 6.80
CA ILE A 15 1.61 -11.91 6.11
C ILE A 15 0.76 -13.05 6.67
N ARG A 16 1.32 -14.25 6.84
CA ARG A 16 0.59 -15.38 7.45
C ARG A 16 0.18 -15.10 8.89
N GLN A 17 0.97 -14.33 9.62
CA GLN A 17 0.59 -13.93 10.97
C GLN A 17 -0.63 -13.00 10.92
N GLU A 18 -0.57 -11.95 10.12
CA GLU A 18 -1.64 -10.96 9.98
C GLU A 18 -2.95 -11.58 9.49
N LEU A 19 -2.90 -12.41 8.44
CA LEU A 19 -4.07 -13.11 7.91
C LEU A 19 -4.75 -14.06 8.91
N ARG A 20 -4.02 -14.50 9.96
CA ARG A 20 -4.59 -15.34 11.03
C ARG A 20 -5.14 -14.52 12.20
N SER A 21 -4.58 -13.33 12.44
CA SER A 21 -4.92 -12.50 13.59
C SER A 21 -5.92 -11.39 13.29
N SER A 22 -6.15 -11.06 12.02
CA SER A 22 -7.09 -10.02 11.62
C SER A 22 -8.09 -10.51 10.57
N SER A 23 -9.09 -9.67 10.27
CA SER A 23 -10.09 -9.92 9.24
C SER A 23 -9.62 -9.58 7.81
N VAL A 24 -8.34 -9.27 7.64
CA VAL A 24 -7.74 -9.01 6.33
C VAL A 24 -7.62 -10.33 5.58
N HIS A 25 -8.05 -10.37 4.33
CA HIS A 25 -8.02 -11.59 3.49
C HIS A 25 -7.04 -11.50 2.32
N TYR A 26 -6.49 -10.31 2.08
CA TYR A 26 -5.54 -10.05 1.02
C TYR A 26 -4.46 -9.11 1.52
N ILE A 27 -3.20 -9.50 1.31
CA ILE A 27 -2.03 -8.66 1.58
C ILE A 27 -1.05 -8.85 0.43
N LYS A 28 -0.61 -7.75 -0.16
CA LYS A 28 0.55 -7.71 -1.05
C LYS A 28 1.56 -6.69 -0.58
N VAL A 29 2.83 -7.01 -0.77
CA VAL A 29 3.94 -6.12 -0.43
C VAL A 29 4.76 -5.85 -1.67
N TYR A 30 5.04 -4.58 -1.91
CA TYR A 30 5.79 -4.11 -3.05
C TYR A 30 6.96 -3.23 -2.62
N THR A 31 7.97 -3.14 -3.47
CA THR A 31 8.97 -2.08 -3.41
C THR A 31 8.75 -1.06 -4.52
N LEU A 32 8.97 0.20 -4.20
CA LEU A 32 8.96 1.35 -5.11
C LEU A 32 10.26 2.12 -4.89
N GLY A 33 11.33 1.70 -5.56
CA GLY A 33 12.68 2.15 -5.23
C GLY A 33 13.05 1.80 -3.78
N ASN A 34 13.32 2.80 -2.95
CA ASN A 34 13.64 2.65 -1.52
C ASN A 34 12.41 2.69 -0.60
N SER A 35 11.23 2.89 -1.16
CA SER A 35 9.96 2.89 -0.43
C SER A 35 9.35 1.49 -0.44
N VAL A 36 8.69 1.10 0.65
CA VAL A 36 7.91 -0.13 0.76
C VAL A 36 6.44 0.22 0.73
N VAL A 37 5.67 -0.50 -0.08
CA VAL A 37 4.22 -0.34 -0.21
C VAL A 37 3.54 -1.61 0.26
N VAL A 38 2.64 -1.51 1.22
CA VAL A 38 1.83 -2.62 1.72
C VAL A 38 0.39 -2.36 1.30
N HIS A 39 -0.22 -3.28 0.55
CA HIS A 39 -1.62 -3.22 0.16
C HIS A 39 -2.40 -4.32 0.84
N LYS A 40 -3.32 -3.92 1.71
CA LYS A 40 -4.26 -4.81 2.39
C LYS A 40 -5.68 -4.60 1.85
N LYS A 41 -6.47 -5.66 1.88
CA LYS A 41 -7.92 -5.56 1.65
C LYS A 41 -8.70 -6.32 2.71
N LYS A 42 -9.80 -5.71 3.12
CA LYS A 42 -10.82 -6.28 4.01
C LYS A 42 -12.19 -5.98 3.39
N ASN A 43 -12.83 -6.99 2.82
CA ASN A 43 -14.04 -6.84 2.01
C ASN A 43 -13.82 -5.78 0.91
N GLU A 44 -14.61 -4.71 0.92
CA GLU A 44 -14.58 -3.57 0.00
C GLU A 44 -13.62 -2.45 0.44
N GLN A 45 -12.99 -2.59 1.61
CA GLN A 45 -12.03 -1.64 2.14
C GLN A 45 -10.62 -1.97 1.65
N HIS A 46 -9.96 -0.98 1.09
CA HIS A 46 -8.56 -1.02 0.68
C HIS A 46 -7.75 -0.13 1.62
N GLU A 47 -6.68 -0.69 2.18
CA GLU A 47 -5.71 0.03 3.02
C GLU A 47 -4.35 -0.12 2.34
N ILE A 48 -3.74 0.99 1.96
CA ILE A 48 -2.40 1.02 1.35
C ILE A 48 -1.51 1.90 2.21
N VAL A 49 -0.39 1.34 2.65
CA VAL A 49 0.63 2.04 3.43
C VAL A 49 1.91 2.14 2.62
N ILE A 50 2.40 3.36 2.43
CA ILE A 50 3.70 3.63 1.80
C ILE A 50 4.63 4.14 2.88
N SER A 51 5.78 3.50 3.04
CA SER A 51 6.80 3.90 4.02
C SER A 51 8.17 4.03 3.36
N ASN A 52 8.94 5.00 3.81
CA ASN A 52 10.33 5.17 3.43
C ASN A 52 11.17 5.42 4.68
N LYS A 53 12.30 4.72 4.80
CA LYS A 53 13.14 4.81 6.00
C LYS A 53 14.11 6.00 6.00
N ILE A 54 14.33 6.63 4.85
CA ILE A 54 15.41 7.60 4.63
C ILE A 54 14.87 9.01 4.43
N ARG A 55 13.76 9.16 3.70
CA ARG A 55 13.19 10.45 3.32
C ARG A 55 11.67 10.43 3.36
N SER A 56 11.06 11.61 3.25
CA SER A 56 9.62 11.72 3.02
C SER A 56 9.19 11.05 1.71
N VAL A 57 7.99 10.47 1.71
CA VAL A 57 7.35 9.91 0.52
C VAL A 57 6.88 11.08 -0.35
N THR A 58 7.26 11.07 -1.62
CA THR A 58 6.94 12.14 -2.56
C THR A 58 5.52 11.99 -3.10
N LYS A 59 4.90 13.11 -3.49
CA LYS A 59 3.57 13.10 -4.13
C LYS A 59 3.54 12.19 -5.38
N ASN A 60 4.61 12.21 -6.18
CA ASN A 60 4.71 11.38 -7.39
C ASN A 60 4.71 9.87 -7.06
N GLU A 61 5.30 9.45 -5.94
CA GLU A 61 5.23 8.06 -5.48
C GLU A 61 3.79 7.70 -5.08
N VAL A 62 3.11 8.59 -4.35
CA VAL A 62 1.71 8.39 -3.93
C VAL A 62 0.79 8.27 -5.15
N ASP A 63 0.86 9.22 -6.09
CA ASP A 63 0.05 9.21 -7.31
C ASP A 63 0.28 7.94 -8.14
N PHE A 64 1.55 7.53 -8.29
CA PHE A 64 1.89 6.31 -9.01
C PHE A 64 1.31 5.05 -8.35
N VAL A 65 1.33 4.98 -7.02
CA VAL A 65 0.74 3.84 -6.27
C VAL A 65 -0.77 3.82 -6.42
N LEU A 66 -1.44 4.98 -6.31
CA LEU A 66 -2.88 5.10 -6.53
C LEU A 66 -3.28 4.59 -7.92
N ASP A 67 -2.58 5.05 -8.95
CA ASP A 67 -2.85 4.64 -10.34
C ASP A 67 -2.65 3.14 -10.56
N LYS A 68 -1.61 2.57 -9.96
CA LYS A 68 -1.28 1.14 -10.15
C LYS A 68 -2.15 0.19 -9.34
N LEU A 69 -2.59 0.58 -8.15
CA LEU A 69 -3.28 -0.31 -7.22
C LEU A 69 -4.80 -0.09 -7.17
N LEU A 70 -5.27 1.13 -7.42
CA LEU A 70 -6.69 1.47 -7.40
C LEU A 70 -7.25 1.82 -8.79
N GLY A 71 -6.41 2.28 -9.72
CA GLY A 71 -6.86 2.67 -11.06
C GLY A 71 -7.93 3.76 -11.00
N GLU A 72 -9.04 3.57 -11.71
CA GLU A 72 -10.19 4.50 -11.70
C GLU A 72 -10.77 4.75 -10.30
N LYS A 73 -10.62 3.79 -9.39
CA LYS A 73 -11.14 3.88 -8.02
C LYS A 73 -10.32 4.79 -7.11
N ARG A 74 -9.23 5.39 -7.61
CA ARG A 74 -8.40 6.35 -6.87
C ARG A 74 -9.18 7.57 -6.38
N GLU A 75 -10.29 7.92 -7.01
CA GLU A 75 -11.13 9.07 -6.63
C GLU A 75 -11.82 8.86 -5.27
N GLN A 76 -11.99 7.61 -4.85
CA GLN A 76 -12.59 7.22 -3.57
C GLN A 76 -11.54 7.09 -2.46
N ALA A 77 -10.27 7.39 -2.75
CA ALA A 77 -9.17 7.24 -1.81
C ALA A 77 -8.95 8.52 -0.98
N SER A 78 -8.94 8.36 0.33
CA SER A 78 -8.41 9.34 1.27
C SER A 78 -6.92 9.11 1.45
N VAL A 79 -6.11 10.17 1.44
CA VAL A 79 -4.65 10.11 1.60
C VAL A 79 -4.24 10.93 2.82
N THR A 80 -3.56 10.27 3.76
CA THR A 80 -2.98 10.89 4.96
C THR A 80 -1.46 10.85 4.86
N ASN A 81 -0.83 12.03 4.82
CA ASN A 81 0.63 12.15 4.70
C ASN A 81 1.26 12.53 6.04
N ALA A 82 2.12 11.64 6.56
CA ALA A 82 2.90 11.82 7.77
C ALA A 82 4.41 11.85 7.47
N GLY A 83 4.80 12.49 6.37
CA GLY A 83 6.20 12.65 5.97
C GLY A 83 6.77 11.39 5.34
N ASN A 84 7.38 10.53 6.15
CA ASN A 84 8.02 9.28 5.70
C ASN A 84 7.07 8.08 5.66
N LEU A 85 5.85 8.28 6.17
CA LEU A 85 4.74 7.35 6.12
C LEU A 85 3.56 8.04 5.42
N VAL A 86 2.93 7.35 4.49
CA VAL A 86 1.68 7.77 3.85
C VAL A 86 0.70 6.62 3.95
N GLU A 87 -0.50 6.94 4.41
CA GLU A 87 -1.61 6.01 4.53
C GLU A 87 -2.68 6.40 3.51
N ILE A 88 -3.25 5.40 2.86
CA ILE A 88 -4.27 5.56 1.84
C ILE A 88 -5.40 4.59 2.17
N GLU A 89 -6.60 5.12 2.32
CA GLU A 89 -7.80 4.34 2.61
C GLU A 89 -8.82 4.58 1.50
N ALA A 90 -9.39 3.51 0.95
CA ALA A 90 -10.48 3.61 -0.01
C ALA A 90 -11.59 2.62 0.35
N GLN A 91 -12.84 3.05 0.27
CA GLN A 91 -14.01 2.17 0.34
C GLN A 91 -14.65 2.08 -1.02
N ILE A 92 -14.68 0.87 -1.56
CA ILE A 92 -15.12 0.60 -2.92
C ILE A 92 -16.41 -0.20 -2.85
N ASN A 93 -17.54 0.51 -2.94
CA ASN A 93 -18.87 -0.10 -3.09
C ASN A 93 -19.12 -0.59 -4.52
#